data_AF-A0A5C7M2I0-F1
#
_entry.id   AF-A0A5C7M2I0-F1
#
_cell.length_a   1.000
_cell.length_b   1.000
_cell.length_c   1.000
_cell.angle_alpha   90.00
_cell.angle_beta   90.00
_cell.angle_gamma   90.00
#
_symmetry.space_group_name_H-M   'P 1'
#
loop_
_entity.id
_entity.type
_entity.pdbx_description
1 polymer ?
#
loop_
_entity_poly.entity_id
_entity_poly.type
_entity_poly.pdbx_seq_one_letter_code
_entity_poly.pdbx_strand_id
1 'polypeptide(L)'
;MDPAPAPVPVSPPVDPGYTPDGVPTFESVRDKIENRYGTAIGSAELAAETPEGRSVEEQYEARQKAAAERLEQIRRSMHDD
;
A
#
# COMPACT_ATOMS: atom_id res chain seq x y z
N MET A 1 -40.77 -47.81 15.64
CA MET A 1 -40.79 -46.44 15.11
C MET A 1 -39.94 -45.62 16.08
N ASP A 2 -38.63 -45.59 15.86
CA ASP A 2 -37.73 -44.79 16.69
C ASP A 2 -38.09 -43.30 16.56
N PRO A 3 -38.10 -42.52 17.65
CA PRO A 3 -38.41 -41.10 17.59
C PRO A 3 -37.33 -40.37 16.79
N ALA A 4 -37.75 -39.51 15.86
CA ALA A 4 -36.85 -38.68 15.07
C ALA A 4 -35.98 -37.80 16.00
N PRO A 5 -34.67 -37.63 15.70
CA PRO A 5 -33.79 -36.82 16.52
C PRO A 5 -34.26 -35.36 16.54
N ALA A 6 -34.33 -34.77 17.73
CA ALA A 6 -34.66 -33.36 17.91
C ALA A 6 -33.63 -32.47 17.18
N PRO A 7 -34.05 -31.32 16.61
CA PRO A 7 -33.11 -30.42 15.95
C PRO A 7 -32.10 -29.87 16.95
N VAL A 8 -30.82 -30.08 16.67
CA VAL A 8 -29.73 -29.48 17.46
C VAL A 8 -29.72 -27.96 17.23
N PRO A 9 -29.60 -27.13 18.28
CA PRO A 9 -29.46 -25.69 18.10
C PRO A 9 -28.13 -25.41 17.40
N VAL A 10 -28.20 -24.82 16.21
CA VAL A 10 -27.04 -24.40 15.44
C VAL A 10 -26.56 -23.08 16.05
N SER A 11 -25.43 -23.08 16.75
CA SER A 11 -24.79 -21.85 17.20
C SER A 11 -24.40 -21.00 15.97
N PRO A 12 -24.55 -19.67 16.01
CA PRO A 12 -24.12 -18.81 14.92
C PRO A 12 -22.61 -19.01 14.68
N PRO A 13 -22.15 -18.95 13.42
CA PRO A 13 -20.74 -19.10 13.11
C PRO A 13 -19.95 -17.98 13.81
N VAL A 14 -18.99 -18.37 14.64
CA VAL A 14 -18.06 -17.42 15.27
C VAL A 14 -17.12 -16.93 14.17
N ASP A 15 -17.05 -15.62 13.95
CA ASP A 15 -16.04 -15.05 13.06
C ASP A 15 -14.67 -15.28 13.70
N PRO A 16 -13.75 -16.03 13.08
CA PRO A 16 -12.44 -16.31 13.67
C PRO A 16 -11.62 -15.03 13.94
N GLY A 17 -11.97 -13.91 13.31
CA GLY A 17 -11.33 -12.61 13.50
C GLY A 17 -11.85 -11.80 14.69
N TYR A 18 -13.01 -12.14 15.26
CA TYR A 18 -13.69 -11.32 16.28
C TYR A 18 -14.25 -12.18 17.41
N THR A 19 -14.22 -11.65 18.63
CA THR A 19 -14.95 -12.23 19.76
C THR A 19 -16.47 -12.12 19.53
N PRO A 20 -17.29 -12.88 20.27
CA PRO A 20 -18.75 -12.74 20.20
C PRO A 20 -19.27 -11.32 20.49
N ASP A 21 -18.54 -10.54 21.30
CA ASP A 21 -18.84 -9.13 21.60
C ASP A 21 -18.37 -8.17 20.48
N GLY A 22 -17.81 -8.70 19.38
CA GLY A 22 -17.34 -7.93 18.23
C GLY A 22 -15.94 -7.31 18.40
N VAL A 23 -15.16 -7.76 19.40
CA VAL A 23 -13.79 -7.26 19.61
C VAL A 23 -12.80 -8.05 18.74
N PRO A 24 -11.91 -7.40 17.96
CA PRO A 24 -10.90 -8.12 17.19
C PRO A 24 -10.03 -9.02 18.08
N THR A 25 -9.75 -10.24 17.64
CA THR A 25 -8.81 -11.12 18.34
C THR A 25 -7.38 -10.65 18.13
N PHE A 26 -6.46 -10.99 19.06
CA PHE A 26 -5.04 -10.65 18.92
C PHE A 26 -4.45 -11.18 17.60
N GLU A 27 -4.76 -12.43 17.26
CA GLU A 27 -4.31 -13.07 16.01
C GLU A 27 -4.77 -12.27 14.78
N SER A 28 -6.04 -11.86 14.73
CA SER A 28 -6.58 -11.08 13.61
C SER A 28 -5.86 -9.72 13.42
N VAL A 29 -5.51 -9.07 14.52
CA VAL A 29 -4.79 -7.79 14.50
C VAL A 29 -3.34 -8.01 14.07
N ARG A 30 -2.68 -9.05 14.59
CA ARG A 30 -1.31 -9.41 14.20
C ARG A 30 -1.23 -9.70 12.71
N ASP A 31 -2.08 -10.59 12.20
CA ASP A 31 -2.09 -10.99 10.80
C ASP A 31 -2.40 -9.77 9.89
N LYS A 32 -3.27 -8.86 10.33
CA LYS A 32 -3.55 -7.61 9.61
C LYS A 32 -2.34 -6.67 9.57
N ILE A 33 -1.57 -6.57 10.65
CA ILE A 33 -0.35 -5.76 10.70
C ILE A 33 0.71 -6.37 9.78
N GLU A 34 0.93 -7.68 9.86
CA GLU A 34 1.91 -8.38 9.03
C GLU A 34 1.59 -8.24 7.54
N ASN A 35 0.32 -8.42 7.14
CA ASN A 35 -0.11 -8.22 5.76
C ASN A 35 0.11 -6.77 5.28
N ARG A 36 -0.22 -5.77 6.12
CA ARG A 36 0.01 -4.36 5.78
C ARG A 36 1.49 -4.04 5.67
N TYR A 37 2.30 -4.57 6.58
CA TYR A 37 3.74 -4.38 6.57
C TYR A 37 4.37 -5.00 5.32
N GLY A 38 4.03 -6.25 4.98
CA GLY A 38 4.49 -6.91 3.77
C GLY A 38 4.08 -6.15 2.49
N THR A 39 2.84 -5.65 2.44
CA THR A 39 2.38 -4.81 1.32
C THR A 39 3.17 -3.50 1.23
N ALA A 40 3.40 -2.83 2.37
CA ALA A 40 4.08 -1.54 2.41
C ALA A 40 5.51 -1.62 1.87
N ILE A 41 6.24 -2.72 2.13
CA ILE A 41 7.60 -2.93 1.63
C ILE A 41 7.67 -2.81 0.10
N GLY A 42 6.72 -3.39 -0.64
CA GLY A 42 6.72 -3.40 -2.12
C GLY A 42 5.82 -2.36 -2.79
N SER A 43 4.96 -1.67 -2.03
CA SER A 43 3.95 -0.79 -2.61
C SER A 43 4.52 0.42 -3.36
N ALA A 44 5.67 0.93 -2.93
CA ALA A 44 6.31 2.08 -3.55
C ALA A 44 6.86 1.75 -4.96
N GLU A 45 7.46 0.56 -5.10
CA GLU A 45 7.97 0.06 -6.39
C GLU A 45 6.81 -0.14 -7.38
N LEU A 46 5.73 -0.79 -6.94
CA LEU A 46 4.53 -0.97 -7.76
C LEU A 46 3.88 0.36 -8.16
N ALA A 47 3.85 1.33 -7.24
CA ALA A 47 3.32 2.67 -7.53
C ALA A 47 4.19 3.41 -8.55
N ALA A 48 5.53 3.26 -8.49
CA ALA A 48 6.45 3.86 -9.45
C ALA A 48 6.30 3.27 -10.87
N GLU A 49 6.02 1.96 -10.99
CA GLU A 49 5.87 1.29 -12.28
C GLU A 49 4.57 1.63 -13.04
N THR A 50 3.60 2.25 -12.35
CA THR A 50 2.37 2.74 -12.99
C THR A 50 2.67 3.77 -14.09
N PRO A 51 1.80 3.91 -15.11
CA PRO A 51 1.94 4.97 -16.11
C PRO A 51 2.03 6.36 -15.48
N GLU A 52 1.23 6.62 -14.44
CA GLU A 52 1.23 7.87 -13.70
C GLU A 52 2.55 8.08 -12.96
N GLY A 53 3.05 7.05 -12.26
CA GLY A 53 4.34 7.07 -11.57
C GLY A 53 5.49 7.43 -12.50
N ARG A 54 5.57 6.74 -13.66
CA ARG A 54 6.56 7.04 -14.71
C ARG A 54 6.44 8.46 -15.23
N SER A 55 5.23 8.96 -15.46
CA SER A 55 5.03 10.33 -15.95
C SER A 55 5.50 11.41 -14.96
N VAL A 56 5.35 11.17 -13.65
CA VAL A 56 5.82 12.08 -12.60
C VAL A 56 7.34 12.10 -12.57
N GLU A 57 7.98 10.93 -12.69
CA GLU A 57 9.43 10.81 -12.74
C GLU A 57 10.02 11.50 -13.98
N GLU A 58 9.44 11.27 -15.16
CA GLU A 58 9.83 11.95 -16.40
C GLU A 58 9.73 13.48 -16.28
N GLN A 59 8.64 14.00 -15.69
CA GLN A 59 8.48 15.45 -15.46
C GLN A 59 9.52 16.00 -14.48
N TYR A 60 9.85 15.24 -13.44
CA TYR A 60 10.88 15.61 -12.48
C TYR A 60 12.25 15.67 -13.16
N GLU A 61 12.63 14.64 -13.91
CA GLU A 61 13.89 14.60 -14.67
C GLU A 61 13.99 15.74 -15.68
N ALA A 62 12.91 16.01 -16.43
CA ALA A 62 12.87 17.12 -17.38
C ALA A 62 13.11 18.47 -16.69
N ARG A 63 12.53 18.68 -15.51
CA ARG A 63 12.75 19.89 -14.70
C ARG A 63 14.19 20.00 -14.23
N GLN A 64 14.78 18.90 -13.75
CA GLN A 64 16.16 18.87 -13.27
C GLN A 64 17.15 19.15 -14.41
N LYS A 65 16.91 18.58 -15.60
CA LYS A 65 17.70 18.86 -16.80
C LYS A 65 17.61 20.33 -17.21
N ALA A 66 16.40 20.89 -17.29
CA ALA A 66 16.21 22.29 -17.62
C ALA A 66 16.89 23.23 -16.61
N ALA A 67 16.84 22.90 -15.32
CA ALA A 67 17.54 23.65 -14.28
C ALA A 67 19.07 23.56 -14.45
N ALA A 68 19.61 22.38 -14.75
CA ALA A 68 21.03 22.17 -14.98
C ALA A 68 21.54 22.96 -16.21
N GLU A 69 20.81 22.89 -17.32
CA GLU A 69 21.10 23.65 -18.54
C GLU A 69 21.10 25.16 -18.27
N ARG A 70 20.11 25.64 -17.50
CA ARG A 70 20.04 27.06 -17.13
C ARG A 70 21.22 27.50 -16.27
N LEU A 71 21.64 26.67 -15.31
CA LEU A 71 22.82 26.95 -14.50
C LEU A 71 24.10 26.97 -15.33
N GLU A 72 24.22 26.08 -16.32
CA GLU A 72 25.36 26.08 -17.24
C GLU A 72 25.42 27.36 -18.08
N GLN A 73 24.28 27.80 -18.62
CA GLN A 73 24.18 29.06 -19.37
C GLN A 73 24.64 30.25 -18.52
N ILE A 74 24.20 30.33 -17.25
CA ILE A 74 24.60 31.40 -16.33
C ILE A 74 26.12 31.38 -16.09
N ARG A 75 26.69 30.20 -15.84
CA ARG A 75 28.15 30.07 -15.63
C ARG A 75 28.93 30.53 -16.85
N ARG A 76 28.46 30.19 -18.05
CA ARG A 76 29.09 30.61 -19.31
C ARG A 76 29.03 32.13 -19.48
N SER A 77 27.86 32.75 -19.27
CA SER A 77 27.74 34.21 -19.34
C SER A 77 28.65 34.94 -18.35
N MET A 78 28.92 34.36 -17.18
CA MET A 78 29.84 34.94 -16.19
C MET A 78 31.33 34.77 -16.52
N HIS A 79 31.67 33.91 -17.49
CA HIS A 79 33.05 33.65 -17.92
C HIS A 79 33.41 34.37 -19.22
N ASP A 80 32.41 34.68 -20.05
CA ASP A 80 32.56 35.38 -21.32
C ASP A 80 32.56 36.93 -21.16
N ASP A 81 32.21 37.44 -19.97
CA ASP A 81 32.36 38.83 -19.51
C ASP A 81 33.70 39.05 -18.77
#